data_AF-A0A919B0F7-F1
#
_entry.id   AF-A0A919B0F7-F1
#
_cell.length_a   1.000
_cell.length_b   1.000
_cell.length_c   1.000
_cell.angle_alpha   90.00
_cell.angle_beta   90.00
_cell.angle_gamma   90.00
#
_symmetry.space_group_name_H-M   'P 1'
#
loop_
_entity.id
_entity.type
_entity.pdbx_description
1 polymer ?
#
loop_
_entity_poly.entity_id
_entity_poly.type
_entity_poly.pdbx_seq_one_letter_code
_entity_poly.pdbx_strand_id
1 'polypeptide(L)'
;MEALRATPAERIHEELGRLPTVRTLPAWIRSLGDGDARAFTKLIGALHAYHDAAIAPYWSHIQAQIEADRAVRGRALLDGGADALLSSLPPTMRWNAPVLEVDYPVDRDLHLGGRGLLLQPSFFCRRTPVSLQNADLTPVLVYPARTMSESAPVVPQAPRSLGKLVGHTRSVVLGSIGGGCTTSELARRVGVSAASASQHAGVLREAGLVLTLRNGSAVMHTLTPLGAALLRGGHRTPQPRSKARSAVPERAQGGHVPGRSTPAAM
;
A
#
# COMPACT_ATOMS: atom_id res chain seq x y z
N MET A 1 -1.92 -7.20 23.01
CA MET A 1 -1.43 -7.88 24.23
C MET A 1 -2.55 -8.54 25.01
N GLU A 2 -3.73 -7.91 25.12
CA GLU A 2 -4.94 -8.52 25.69
C GLU A 2 -5.40 -9.79 24.94
N ALA A 3 -5.44 -9.74 23.60
CA ALA A 3 -5.76 -10.91 22.78
C ALA A 3 -4.85 -12.13 23.05
N LEU A 4 -3.55 -11.90 23.32
CA LEU A 4 -2.61 -12.98 23.66
C LEU A 4 -2.95 -13.59 25.03
N ARG A 5 -3.37 -12.78 26.02
CA ARG A 5 -3.82 -13.28 27.33
C ARG A 5 -5.14 -14.05 27.23
N ALA A 6 -6.02 -13.63 26.33
CA ALA A 6 -7.32 -14.24 26.11
C ALA A 6 -7.27 -15.51 25.24
N THR A 7 -6.11 -15.85 24.67
CA THR A 7 -5.99 -17.03 23.80
C THR A 7 -5.97 -18.30 24.67
N PRO A 8 -6.89 -19.28 24.45
CA PRO A 8 -6.91 -20.52 25.21
C PRO A 8 -5.61 -21.33 25.05
N ALA A 9 -5.17 -21.98 26.13
CA ALA A 9 -3.94 -22.79 26.11
C ALA A 9 -4.00 -23.92 25.06
N GLU A 10 -5.17 -24.55 24.90
CA GLU A 10 -5.43 -25.59 23.89
C GLU A 10 -5.13 -25.09 22.47
N ARG A 11 -5.53 -23.86 22.16
CA ARG A 11 -5.29 -23.24 20.86
C ARG A 11 -3.80 -23.01 20.63
N ILE A 12 -3.08 -22.62 21.67
CA ILE A 12 -1.64 -22.38 21.60
C ILE A 12 -0.88 -23.69 21.45
N HIS A 13 -1.31 -24.72 22.17
CA HIS A 13 -0.79 -26.08 22.02
C HIS A 13 -0.93 -26.58 20.59
N GLU A 14 -2.14 -26.46 20.01
CA GLU A 14 -2.43 -26.87 18.65
C GLU A 14 -1.54 -26.14 17.62
N GLU A 15 -1.43 -24.81 17.74
CA GLU A 15 -0.62 -23.99 16.82
C GLU A 15 0.89 -24.25 16.97
N LEU A 16 1.38 -24.49 18.19
CA LEU A 16 2.77 -24.90 18.42
C LEU A 16 3.06 -26.28 17.83
N GLY A 17 2.07 -27.19 17.86
CA GLY A 17 2.15 -28.52 17.24
C GLY A 17 2.25 -28.48 15.71
N ARG A 18 1.82 -27.38 15.07
CA ARG A 18 1.92 -27.17 13.61
C ARG A 18 3.30 -26.66 13.18
N LEU A 19 4.14 -26.21 14.10
CA LEU A 19 5.48 -25.74 13.78
C LEU A 19 6.32 -26.93 13.28
N PRO A 20 6.99 -26.81 12.12
CA PRO A 20 7.78 -27.90 11.60
C PRO A 20 8.94 -28.17 12.57
N THR A 21 9.11 -29.44 12.95
CA THR A 21 10.09 -29.95 13.94
C THR A 21 11.55 -29.85 13.50
N VAL A 22 11.87 -29.00 12.53
CA VAL A 22 13.22 -28.76 11.99
C VAL A 22 14.21 -28.37 13.11
N ARG A 23 13.69 -27.85 14.24
CA ARG A 23 14.45 -27.64 15.48
C ARG A 23 13.63 -28.01 16.71
N THR A 24 14.29 -28.61 17.71
CA THR A 24 13.74 -28.77 19.06
C THR A 24 13.44 -27.40 19.64
N LEU A 25 12.15 -27.15 19.94
CA LEU A 25 11.74 -25.90 20.58
C LEU A 25 12.42 -25.78 21.96
N PRO A 26 12.85 -24.58 22.37
CA PRO A 26 13.29 -24.34 23.74
C PRO A 26 12.22 -24.75 24.76
N ALA A 27 12.63 -25.24 25.93
CA ALA A 27 11.71 -25.76 26.95
C ALA A 27 10.61 -24.75 27.34
N TRP A 28 10.93 -23.46 27.41
CA TRP A 28 9.96 -22.42 27.75
C TRP A 28 8.85 -22.25 26.71
N ILE A 29 9.08 -22.60 25.44
CA ILE A 29 8.04 -22.56 24.40
C ILE A 29 7.08 -23.74 24.58
N ARG A 30 7.59 -24.93 24.97
CA ARG A 30 6.71 -26.06 25.31
C ARG A 30 5.82 -25.75 26.50
N SER A 31 6.37 -25.14 27.54
CA SER A 31 5.59 -24.71 28.72
C SER A 31 4.45 -23.74 28.39
N LEU A 32 4.55 -22.96 27.31
CA LEU A 32 3.41 -22.16 26.82
C LEU A 32 2.27 -23.03 26.27
N GLY A 33 2.60 -24.10 25.56
CA GLY A 33 1.62 -25.08 25.07
C GLY A 33 0.96 -25.87 26.20
N ASP A 34 1.60 -25.96 27.36
CA ASP A 34 1.03 -26.60 28.56
C ASP A 34 0.20 -25.62 29.42
N GLY A 35 0.07 -24.35 29.00
CA GLY A 35 -0.71 -23.34 29.71
C GLY A 35 0.01 -22.71 30.92
N ASP A 36 1.34 -22.78 31.02
CA ASP A 36 2.08 -22.19 32.14
C ASP A 36 1.95 -20.66 32.17
N ALA A 37 1.17 -20.16 33.14
CA ALA A 37 0.94 -18.75 33.36
C ALA A 37 2.22 -17.94 33.59
N ARG A 38 3.28 -18.53 34.15
CA ARG A 38 4.57 -17.86 34.35
C ARG A 38 5.29 -17.66 33.03
N ALA A 39 5.30 -18.69 32.17
CA ALA A 39 5.84 -18.59 30.82
C ALA A 39 5.10 -17.50 30.00
N PHE A 40 3.77 -17.45 30.09
CA PHE A 40 2.97 -16.38 29.46
C PHE A 40 3.31 -14.99 29.97
N THR A 41 3.40 -14.83 31.29
CA THR A 41 3.73 -13.55 31.91
C THR A 41 5.10 -13.06 31.45
N LYS A 42 6.08 -13.97 31.36
CA LYS A 42 7.43 -13.66 30.87
C LYS A 42 7.42 -13.26 29.39
N LEU A 43 6.69 -13.99 28.55
CA LEU A 43 6.54 -13.67 27.12
C LEU A 43 5.89 -12.29 26.93
N ILE A 44 4.80 -12.02 27.63
CA ILE A 44 4.09 -10.74 27.57
C ILE A 44 4.99 -9.60 28.04
N GLY A 45 5.73 -9.80 29.13
CA GLY A 45 6.70 -8.82 29.64
C GLY A 45 7.81 -8.53 28.61
N ALA A 46 8.35 -9.56 27.97
CA ALA A 46 9.37 -9.40 26.92
C ALA A 46 8.83 -8.65 25.70
N LEU A 47 7.60 -8.96 25.27
CA LEU A 47 6.94 -8.26 24.16
C LEU A 47 6.64 -6.79 24.50
N HIS A 48 6.24 -6.47 25.74
CA HIS A 48 6.10 -5.08 26.19
C HIS A 48 7.44 -4.36 26.17
N ALA A 49 8.48 -4.94 26.77
CA ALA A 49 9.81 -4.33 26.80
C ALA A 49 10.35 -4.09 25.37
N TYR A 50 10.15 -5.06 24.47
CA TYR A 50 10.51 -4.91 23.06
C TYR A 50 9.68 -3.82 22.38
N HIS A 51 8.37 -3.80 22.59
CA HIS A 51 7.51 -2.75 22.05
C HIS A 51 8.00 -1.37 22.50
N ASP A 52 8.20 -1.16 23.79
CA ASP A 52 8.56 0.15 24.35
C ASP A 52 9.94 0.62 23.89
N ALA A 53 10.89 -0.31 23.72
CA ALA A 53 12.24 0.02 23.26
C ALA A 53 12.35 0.18 21.74
N ALA A 54 11.68 -0.67 20.95
CA ALA A 54 11.93 -0.83 19.52
C ALA A 54 10.78 -0.40 18.61
N ILE A 55 9.55 -0.35 19.11
CA ILE A 55 8.36 -0.02 18.30
C ILE A 55 7.79 1.34 18.69
N ALA A 56 7.50 1.56 19.97
CA ALA A 56 6.87 2.77 20.49
C ALA A 56 7.55 4.07 20.04
N PRO A 57 8.90 4.18 20.02
CA PRO A 57 9.57 5.40 19.56
C PRO A 57 9.28 5.73 18.08
N TYR A 58 8.99 4.71 17.27
CA TYR A 58 8.75 4.83 15.83
C TYR A 58 7.28 4.61 15.45
N TRP A 59 6.39 4.43 16.43
CA TRP A 59 5.01 4.03 16.19
C TRP A 59 4.27 4.99 15.26
N SER A 60 4.48 6.29 15.45
CA SER A 60 3.89 7.33 14.61
C SER A 60 4.32 7.21 13.15
N HIS A 61 5.59 6.87 12.89
CA HIS A 61 6.10 6.68 11.55
C HIS A 61 5.52 5.41 10.90
N ILE A 62 5.46 4.33 11.67
CA ILE A 62 4.85 3.06 11.23
C ILE A 62 3.39 3.27 10.84
N GLN A 63 2.59 3.91 11.69
CA GLN A 63 1.18 4.20 11.41
C GLN A 63 1.00 5.05 10.15
N ALA A 64 1.79 6.12 9.99
CA ALA A 64 1.70 6.99 8.83
C ALA A 64 1.97 6.23 7.51
N GLN A 65 2.91 5.27 7.50
CA GLN A 65 3.17 4.45 6.31
C GLN A 65 2.01 3.51 5.99
N ILE A 66 1.43 2.86 7.01
CA ILE A 66 0.28 1.97 6.83
C ILE A 66 -0.94 2.75 6.32
N GLU A 67 -1.21 3.93 6.87
CA GLU A 67 -2.30 4.82 6.42
C GLU A 67 -2.11 5.25 4.96
N ALA A 68 -0.88 5.62 4.58
CA ALA A 68 -0.57 6.03 3.21
C ALA A 68 -0.82 4.90 2.21
N ASP A 69 -0.40 3.66 2.54
CA ASP A 69 -0.69 2.50 1.68
C ASP A 69 -2.21 2.27 1.58
N ARG A 70 -2.93 2.27 2.71
CA ARG A 70 -4.40 2.11 2.74
C ARG A 70 -5.13 3.17 1.91
N ALA A 71 -4.66 4.41 1.91
CA ALA A 71 -5.24 5.48 1.09
C ALA A 71 -5.11 5.20 -0.41
N VAL A 72 -3.94 4.73 -0.86
CA VAL A 72 -3.70 4.34 -2.25
C VAL A 72 -4.61 3.16 -2.64
N ARG A 73 -4.68 2.12 -1.80
CA ARG A 73 -5.57 0.96 -2.02
C ARG A 73 -7.04 1.34 -2.06
N GLY A 74 -7.47 2.17 -1.10
CA GLY A 74 -8.84 2.64 -1.02
C GLY A 74 -9.25 3.46 -2.24
N ARG A 75 -8.35 4.31 -2.75
CA ARG A 75 -8.60 5.06 -3.99
C ARG A 75 -8.75 4.13 -5.19
N ALA A 76 -7.84 3.18 -5.37
CA ALA A 76 -7.92 2.22 -6.47
C ALA A 76 -9.23 1.41 -6.43
N LEU A 77 -9.65 0.98 -5.25
CA LEU A 77 -10.93 0.29 -5.06
C LEU A 77 -12.13 1.16 -5.45
N LEU A 78 -12.15 2.42 -5.05
CA LEU A 78 -13.24 3.35 -5.37
C LEU A 78 -13.30 3.69 -6.86
N ASP A 79 -12.14 3.83 -7.51
CA ASP A 79 -12.07 4.30 -8.90
C ASP A 79 -12.28 3.15 -9.91
N GLY A 80 -11.93 1.91 -9.57
CA GLY A 80 -11.96 0.78 -10.51
C GLY A 80 -12.27 -0.58 -9.90
N GLY A 81 -12.83 -0.62 -8.69
CA GLY A 81 -13.28 -1.85 -8.05
C GLY A 81 -12.14 -2.77 -7.62
N ALA A 82 -12.46 -4.06 -7.45
CA ALA A 82 -11.52 -5.06 -6.93
C ALA A 82 -10.32 -5.26 -7.87
N ASP A 83 -10.52 -5.26 -9.19
CA ASP A 83 -9.44 -5.38 -10.17
C ASP A 83 -8.40 -4.27 -10.03
N ALA A 84 -8.85 -3.01 -9.90
CA ALA A 84 -7.94 -1.89 -9.71
C ALA A 84 -7.23 -1.94 -8.35
N LEU A 85 -7.93 -2.35 -7.28
CA LEU A 85 -7.32 -2.59 -5.97
C LEU A 85 -6.19 -3.62 -6.05
N LEU A 86 -6.47 -4.80 -6.61
CA LEU A 86 -5.53 -5.91 -6.70
C LEU A 86 -4.36 -5.58 -7.64
N SER A 87 -4.63 -4.90 -8.75
CA SER A 87 -3.59 -4.41 -9.68
C SER A 87 -2.69 -3.34 -9.06
N SER A 88 -3.13 -2.66 -8.00
CA SER A 88 -2.35 -1.60 -7.36
C SER A 88 -1.26 -2.13 -6.40
N LEU A 89 -1.34 -3.41 -6.01
CA LEU A 89 -0.49 -4.03 -4.99
C LEU A 89 1.02 -3.95 -5.33
N PRO A 90 1.92 -4.19 -4.36
CA PRO A 90 3.37 -4.21 -4.61
C PRO A 90 3.76 -5.24 -5.69
N PRO A 91 4.91 -5.06 -6.39
CA PRO A 91 5.33 -5.94 -7.49
C PRO A 91 5.51 -7.42 -7.13
N THR A 92 5.65 -7.75 -5.84
CA THR A 92 5.68 -9.13 -5.32
C THR A 92 4.30 -9.81 -5.35
N MET A 93 3.28 -9.10 -5.83
CA MET A 93 1.90 -9.55 -5.97
C MET A 93 1.40 -9.16 -7.36
N ARG A 94 1.02 -10.14 -8.18
CA ARG A 94 0.59 -9.95 -9.57
C ARG A 94 -0.86 -10.38 -9.72
N TRP A 95 -1.71 -9.45 -10.14
CA TRP A 95 -3.11 -9.73 -10.43
C TRP A 95 -3.26 -10.19 -11.89
N ASN A 96 -3.56 -11.46 -12.07
CA ASN A 96 -3.90 -12.09 -13.34
C ASN A 96 -5.29 -12.69 -13.18
N ALA A 97 -6.32 -11.86 -13.30
CA ALA A 97 -7.70 -12.25 -13.00
C ALA A 97 -8.05 -13.64 -13.56
N PRO A 98 -8.59 -14.56 -12.73
CA PRO A 98 -9.07 -14.38 -11.35
C PRO A 98 -8.03 -14.69 -10.26
N VAL A 99 -6.74 -14.82 -10.59
CA VAL A 99 -5.68 -15.29 -9.70
C VAL A 99 -4.78 -14.14 -9.24
N LEU A 100 -4.54 -14.09 -7.93
CA LEU A 100 -3.51 -13.23 -7.34
C LEU A 100 -2.26 -14.07 -7.06
N GLU A 101 -1.25 -13.93 -7.91
CA GLU A 101 0.05 -14.57 -7.73
C GLU A 101 0.89 -13.78 -6.73
N VAL A 102 1.60 -14.49 -5.86
CA VAL A 102 2.35 -13.88 -4.76
C VAL A 102 3.70 -14.58 -4.61
N ASP A 103 4.77 -13.80 -4.52
CA ASP A 103 6.10 -14.35 -4.23
C ASP A 103 6.10 -14.94 -2.81
N TYR A 104 6.12 -16.28 -2.71
CA TYR A 104 6.04 -17.02 -1.45
C TYR A 104 7.15 -18.10 -1.38
N PRO A 105 7.68 -18.45 -0.18
CA PRO A 105 8.77 -19.42 -0.07
C PRO A 105 8.43 -20.85 -0.51
N VAL A 106 7.16 -21.18 -0.68
CA VAL A 106 6.69 -22.48 -1.15
C VAL A 106 5.64 -22.31 -2.23
N ASP A 107 5.63 -23.22 -3.20
CA ASP A 107 4.58 -23.29 -4.21
C ASP A 107 3.29 -23.85 -3.59
N ARG A 108 2.21 -23.08 -3.69
CA ARG A 108 0.92 -23.40 -3.07
C ARG A 108 -0.20 -22.56 -3.66
N ASP A 109 -1.29 -23.24 -4.02
CA ASP A 109 -2.55 -22.60 -4.31
C ASP A 109 -3.43 -22.44 -3.05
N LEU A 110 -3.98 -21.24 -2.87
CA LEU A 110 -4.99 -20.96 -1.86
C LEU A 110 -6.30 -20.60 -2.54
N HIS A 111 -7.27 -21.49 -2.42
CA HIS A 111 -8.62 -21.28 -2.95
C HIS A 111 -9.50 -20.56 -1.92
N LEU A 112 -10.03 -19.40 -2.29
CA LEU A 112 -10.86 -18.59 -1.38
C LEU A 112 -12.22 -19.23 -1.10
N GLY A 113 -12.81 -19.92 -2.08
CA GLY A 113 -14.10 -20.62 -1.90
C GLY A 113 -15.23 -19.71 -1.41
N GLY A 114 -15.25 -18.44 -1.84
CA GLY A 114 -16.25 -17.45 -1.40
C GLY A 114 -15.98 -16.82 -0.02
N ARG A 115 -14.97 -17.25 0.74
CA ARG A 115 -14.63 -16.70 2.07
C ARG A 115 -14.08 -15.28 2.06
N GLY A 116 -13.79 -14.75 0.88
CA GLY A 116 -13.09 -13.47 0.69
C GLY A 116 -11.59 -13.58 1.04
N LEU A 117 -10.91 -12.43 0.96
CA LEU A 117 -9.49 -12.28 1.25
C LEU A 117 -9.27 -10.99 2.04
N LEU A 118 -8.65 -11.08 3.22
CA LEU A 118 -8.24 -9.90 3.98
C LEU A 118 -6.81 -9.50 3.59
N LEU A 119 -6.68 -8.33 2.97
CA LEU A 119 -5.39 -7.72 2.65
C LEU A 119 -4.90 -6.89 3.86
N GLN A 120 -3.81 -7.33 4.48
CA GLN A 120 -3.22 -6.67 5.65
C GLN A 120 -1.85 -6.06 5.31
N PRO A 121 -1.74 -4.74 5.09
CA PRO A 121 -0.43 -4.10 4.93
C PRO A 121 0.36 -4.19 6.23
N SER A 122 1.66 -4.44 6.12
CA SER A 122 2.57 -4.53 7.26
C SER A 122 3.88 -3.79 6.99
N PHE A 123 4.30 -3.00 7.97
CA PHE A 123 5.60 -2.31 7.98
C PHE A 123 6.77 -3.28 8.19
N PHE A 124 6.52 -4.35 8.95
CA PHE A 124 7.54 -5.34 9.30
C PHE A 124 7.67 -6.45 8.23
N CYS A 125 6.69 -6.57 7.33
CA CYS A 125 6.79 -7.40 6.15
C CYS A 125 7.62 -6.64 5.10
N ARG A 126 8.85 -7.08 4.81
CA ARG A 126 9.75 -6.34 3.91
C ARG A 126 9.98 -6.94 2.54
N ARG A 127 9.75 -8.25 2.36
CA ARG A 127 10.12 -8.95 1.12
C ARG A 127 8.94 -9.69 0.53
N THR A 128 8.56 -10.80 1.13
CA THR A 128 7.53 -11.68 0.61
C THR A 128 6.26 -11.53 1.45
N PRO A 129 5.08 -11.38 0.81
CA PRO A 129 3.83 -11.47 1.55
C PRO A 129 3.71 -12.83 2.25
N VAL A 130 2.93 -12.88 3.32
CA VAL A 130 2.75 -14.08 4.13
C VAL A 130 1.27 -14.32 4.36
N SER A 131 0.83 -15.54 4.10
CA SER A 131 -0.52 -15.97 4.47
C SER A 131 -0.51 -16.56 5.88
N LEU A 132 -1.52 -16.21 6.68
CA LEU A 132 -1.71 -16.85 7.98
C LEU A 132 -2.21 -18.28 7.78
N GLN A 133 -1.56 -19.24 8.43
CA GLN A 133 -1.88 -20.66 8.30
C GLN A 133 -3.10 -21.03 9.15
N ASN A 134 -4.29 -20.71 8.64
CA ASN A 134 -5.55 -21.26 9.17
C ASN A 134 -6.57 -21.43 8.03
N ALA A 135 -6.87 -22.68 7.69
CA ALA A 135 -7.76 -23.04 6.59
C ALA A 135 -9.24 -22.78 6.89
N ASP A 136 -9.63 -22.63 8.15
CA ASP A 136 -11.03 -22.49 8.58
C ASP A 136 -11.46 -21.02 8.72
N LEU A 137 -10.50 -20.10 8.71
CA LEU A 137 -10.76 -18.66 8.81
C LEU A 137 -10.75 -18.00 7.42
N THR A 138 -11.24 -16.75 7.37
CA THR A 138 -11.04 -15.89 6.20
C THR A 138 -9.54 -15.78 5.94
N PRO A 139 -9.05 -16.15 4.74
CA PRO A 139 -7.66 -16.02 4.39
C PRO A 139 -7.15 -14.60 4.62
N VAL A 140 -6.05 -14.46 5.34
CA VAL A 140 -5.36 -13.18 5.56
C VAL A 140 -4.04 -13.21 4.81
N LEU A 141 -3.82 -12.22 3.97
CA LEU A 141 -2.58 -12.01 3.24
C LEU A 141 -1.91 -10.75 3.77
N VAL A 142 -0.84 -10.96 4.55
CA VAL A 142 0.01 -9.90 5.07
C VAL A 142 1.01 -9.52 3.98
N TYR A 143 1.08 -8.26 3.58
CA TYR A 143 1.99 -7.83 2.50
C TYR A 143 2.83 -6.62 2.89
N PRO A 144 3.96 -6.38 2.22
CA PRO A 144 4.79 -5.20 2.46
C PRO A 144 3.99 -3.93 2.18
N ALA A 145 3.75 -3.13 3.21
CA ALA A 145 3.18 -1.81 3.00
C ALA A 145 4.14 -0.98 2.15
N ARG A 146 3.64 -0.30 1.11
CA ARG A 146 4.51 0.51 0.26
C ARG A 146 5.24 1.54 1.10
N THR A 147 6.57 1.48 1.09
CA THR A 147 7.35 2.58 1.63
C THR A 147 7.20 3.76 0.69
N MET A 148 6.97 4.95 1.23
CA MET A 148 6.83 6.18 0.45
C MET A 148 8.02 6.43 -0.52
N SER A 149 9.15 5.77 -0.27
CA SER A 149 10.36 5.80 -1.12
C SER A 149 10.36 4.83 -2.31
N GLU A 150 9.63 3.72 -2.25
CA GLU A 150 9.74 2.64 -3.28
C GLU A 150 8.80 2.84 -4.46
N SER A 151 7.85 3.77 -4.36
CA SER A 151 6.86 3.97 -5.42
C SER A 151 6.26 5.37 -5.50
N ALA A 152 6.87 6.37 -4.85
CA ALA A 152 6.61 7.73 -5.28
C ALA A 152 7.30 7.90 -6.64
N PRO A 153 6.58 8.12 -7.78
CA PRO A 153 7.12 9.10 -8.72
C PRO A 153 7.37 10.30 -7.84
N VAL A 154 8.65 10.67 -7.65
CA VAL A 154 9.12 11.76 -6.79
C VAL A 154 7.99 12.78 -6.73
N VAL A 155 7.19 12.77 -5.66
CA VAL A 155 6.28 13.88 -5.43
C VAL A 155 7.30 14.98 -5.26
N PRO A 156 7.41 15.92 -6.22
CA PRO A 156 8.44 16.94 -6.10
C PRO A 156 8.18 17.49 -4.73
N GLN A 157 9.19 17.44 -3.84
CA GLN A 157 9.14 18.21 -2.60
C GLN A 157 8.49 19.52 -2.99
N ALA A 158 7.31 19.80 -2.41
CA ALA A 158 6.39 20.83 -2.92
C ALA A 158 7.26 21.97 -3.45
N PRO A 159 7.26 22.21 -4.79
CA PRO A 159 8.43 22.77 -5.45
C PRO A 159 8.86 24.00 -4.69
N ARG A 160 10.17 24.24 -4.49
CA ARG A 160 10.63 25.36 -3.63
C ARG A 160 9.92 26.69 -3.96
N SER A 161 9.40 26.84 -5.17
CA SER A 161 8.48 27.88 -5.63
C SER A 161 7.12 27.95 -4.90
N LEU A 162 6.44 26.84 -4.59
CA LEU A 162 5.19 26.82 -3.83
C LEU A 162 5.38 27.36 -2.41
N GLY A 163 6.50 27.02 -1.76
CA GLY A 163 6.90 27.60 -0.49
C GLY A 163 7.04 29.13 -0.54
N LYS A 164 7.45 29.69 -1.70
CA LYS A 164 7.49 31.15 -1.92
C LYS A 164 6.10 31.76 -2.12
N LEU A 165 5.13 30.99 -2.64
CA LEU A 165 3.78 31.47 -2.93
C LEU A 165 2.85 31.42 -1.71
N VAL A 166 2.83 30.30 -0.99
CA VAL A 166 1.87 30.06 0.11
C VAL A 166 2.51 30.08 1.49
N GLY A 167 3.83 30.20 1.56
CA GLY A 167 4.64 30.10 2.77
C GLY A 167 5.18 28.68 2.97
N HIS A 168 6.41 28.59 3.49
CA HIS A 168 7.13 27.32 3.64
C HIS A 168 6.34 26.29 4.45
N THR A 169 5.88 26.66 5.65
CA THR A 169 5.11 25.77 6.53
C THR A 169 3.82 25.30 5.89
N ARG A 170 3.05 26.18 5.23
CA ARG A 170 1.80 25.80 4.56
C ARG A 170 2.03 24.89 3.36
N SER A 171 3.13 25.07 2.64
CA SER A 171 3.53 24.16 1.55
C SER A 171 3.84 22.75 2.07
N VAL A 172 4.50 22.65 3.23
CA VAL A 172 4.78 21.36 3.90
C VAL A 172 3.49 20.73 4.41
N VAL A 173 2.60 21.52 5.03
CA VAL A 173 1.27 21.06 5.47
C VAL A 173 0.46 20.53 4.29
N LEU A 174 0.39 21.28 3.18
CA LEU A 174 -0.35 20.87 1.98
C LEU A 174 0.20 19.56 1.40
N GLY A 175 1.53 19.42 1.30
CA GLY A 175 2.16 18.17 0.86
C GLY A 175 1.83 16.98 1.77
N SER A 176 1.77 17.22 3.09
CA SER A 176 1.50 16.19 4.10
C SER A 176 0.05 15.68 4.11
N ILE A 177 -0.88 16.46 3.57
CA ILE A 177 -2.31 16.11 3.41
C ILE A 177 -2.56 15.20 2.19
N GLY A 178 -1.58 15.03 1.29
CA GLY A 178 -1.76 14.35 0.00
C GLY A 178 -2.40 12.95 0.03
N GLY A 179 -2.17 12.17 1.08
CA GLY A 179 -2.79 10.85 1.30
C GLY A 179 -4.05 10.85 2.16
N GLY A 180 -4.55 12.01 2.55
CA GLY A 180 -5.53 12.14 3.62
C GLY A 180 -4.89 12.04 5.02
N CYS A 181 -5.42 12.79 5.99
CA CYS A 181 -5.01 12.68 7.39
C CYS A 181 -5.96 13.37 8.37
N THR A 182 -5.99 12.93 9.62
CA THR A 182 -6.60 13.69 10.71
C THR A 182 -5.76 14.91 11.12
N THR A 183 -6.33 15.85 11.87
CA THR A 183 -5.57 17.00 12.41
C THR A 183 -4.40 16.54 13.28
N SER A 184 -4.58 15.48 14.07
CA SER A 184 -3.52 14.93 14.92
C SER A 184 -2.42 14.25 14.11
N GLU A 185 -2.76 13.52 13.04
CA GLU A 185 -1.78 13.00 12.09
C GLU A 185 -1.03 14.13 11.37
N LEU A 186 -1.73 15.18 10.95
CA LEU A 186 -1.13 16.32 10.28
C LEU A 186 -0.10 17.04 11.18
N ALA A 187 -0.47 17.28 12.44
CA ALA A 187 0.42 17.85 13.45
C ALA A 187 1.69 17.01 13.61
N ARG A 188 1.53 15.68 13.70
CA ARG A 188 2.64 14.72 13.82
C ARG A 188 3.52 14.70 12.56
N ARG A 189 2.95 14.71 11.36
CA ARG A 189 3.69 14.67 10.08
C ARG A 189 4.55 15.90 9.88
N VAL A 190 4.07 17.07 10.31
CA VAL A 190 4.72 18.37 10.09
C VAL A 190 5.61 18.79 11.27
N GLY A 191 5.46 18.17 12.44
CA GLY A 191 6.24 18.49 13.64
C GLY A 191 5.76 19.77 14.34
N VAL A 192 4.45 20.04 14.32
CA VAL A 192 3.83 21.22 14.94
C VAL A 192 2.74 20.82 15.93
N SER A 193 2.25 21.76 16.75
CA SER A 193 1.13 21.51 17.66
C SER A 193 -0.17 21.21 16.91
N ALA A 194 -1.11 20.50 17.55
CA ALA A 194 -2.43 20.22 16.97
C ALA A 194 -3.20 21.52 16.63
N ALA A 195 -3.06 22.55 17.47
CA ALA A 195 -3.65 23.86 17.21
C ALA A 195 -3.05 24.53 15.96
N SER A 196 -1.72 24.50 15.81
CA SER A 196 -1.03 25.04 14.62
C SER A 196 -1.38 24.25 13.35
N ALA A 197 -1.44 22.92 13.43
CA ALA A 197 -1.88 22.08 12.32
C ALA A 197 -3.32 22.39 11.90
N SER A 198 -4.22 22.54 12.87
CA SER A 198 -5.61 22.91 12.64
C SER A 198 -5.73 24.29 11.97
N GLN A 199 -4.94 25.27 12.46
CA GLN A 199 -4.90 26.61 11.88
C GLN A 199 -4.41 26.58 10.42
N HIS A 200 -3.32 25.87 10.14
CA HIS A 200 -2.81 25.75 8.77
C HIS A 200 -3.79 25.01 7.85
N ALA A 201 -4.40 23.92 8.31
CA ALA A 201 -5.44 23.21 7.56
C ALA A 201 -6.67 24.11 7.32
N GLY A 202 -7.05 24.93 8.30
CA GLY A 202 -8.14 25.90 8.19
C GLY A 202 -7.89 26.94 7.09
N VAL A 203 -6.71 27.55 7.07
CA VAL A 203 -6.32 28.52 6.03
C VAL A 203 -6.28 27.86 4.64
N LEU A 204 -5.74 26.64 4.54
CA LEU A 204 -5.70 25.92 3.27
C LEU A 204 -7.10 25.49 2.80
N ARG A 205 -8.03 25.23 3.73
CA ARG A 205 -9.44 24.95 3.45
C ARG A 205 -10.17 26.19 2.96
N GLU A 206 -9.97 27.34 3.60
CA GLU A 206 -10.53 28.63 3.17
C GLU A 206 -10.04 29.03 1.78
N ALA A 207 -8.78 28.70 1.46
CA ALA A 207 -8.22 28.88 0.11
C ALA A 207 -8.70 27.83 -0.92
N GLY A 208 -9.60 26.91 -0.54
CA GLY A 208 -10.14 25.87 -1.42
C GLY A 208 -9.14 24.77 -1.80
N LEU A 209 -8.02 24.64 -1.08
CA LEU A 209 -6.95 23.65 -1.36
C LEU A 209 -7.14 22.34 -0.61
N VAL A 210 -7.86 22.40 0.52
CA VAL A 210 -8.13 21.27 1.41
C VAL A 210 -9.64 21.16 1.61
N LEU A 211 -10.13 19.93 1.59
CA LEU A 211 -11.47 19.56 2.01
C LEU A 211 -11.37 18.86 3.37
N THR A 212 -12.26 19.21 4.28
CA THR A 212 -12.40 18.54 5.57
C THR A 212 -13.69 17.73 5.57
N LEU A 213 -13.58 16.43 5.81
CA LEU A 213 -14.69 15.49 5.89
C LEU A 213 -14.79 14.96 7.32
N ARG A 214 -16.00 14.91 7.85
CA ARG A 214 -16.27 14.29 9.15
C ARG A 214 -16.65 12.83 8.91
N ASN A 215 -15.85 11.91 9.42
CA ASN A 215 -16.10 10.47 9.34
C ASN A 215 -16.32 9.93 10.75
N GLY A 216 -17.59 9.84 11.16
CA GLY A 216 -17.94 9.51 12.55
C GLY A 216 -17.42 10.54 13.56
N SER A 217 -16.63 10.09 14.53
CA SER A 217 -15.97 10.96 15.52
C SER A 217 -14.68 11.62 15.02
N ALA A 218 -14.15 11.20 13.87
CA ALA A 218 -12.88 11.69 13.33
C ALA A 218 -13.07 12.76 12.25
N VAL A 219 -12.15 13.73 12.21
CA VAL A 219 -12.09 14.78 11.19
C VAL A 219 -10.90 14.47 10.28
N MET A 220 -11.17 14.30 8.97
CA MET A 220 -10.17 14.00 7.95
C MET A 220 -9.98 15.19 7.01
N HIS A 221 -8.74 15.53 6.73
CA HIS A 221 -8.32 16.50 5.72
C HIS A 221 -7.87 15.75 4.48
N THR A 222 -8.33 16.16 3.30
CA THR A 222 -7.88 15.67 2.00
C THR A 222 -7.64 16.85 1.08
N LEU A 223 -6.81 16.65 0.05
CA LEU A 223 -6.63 17.67 -0.98
C LEU A 223 -7.89 17.79 -1.85
N THR A 224 -8.21 19.02 -2.24
CA THR A 224 -9.10 19.26 -3.38
C THR A 224 -8.34 19.02 -4.70
N PRO A 225 -9.05 18.93 -5.84
CA PRO A 225 -8.38 18.89 -7.14
C PRO A 225 -7.42 20.08 -7.37
N LEU A 226 -7.78 21.27 -6.88
CA LEU A 226 -6.94 22.47 -6.93
C LEU A 226 -5.68 22.32 -6.08
N GLY A 227 -5.81 21.87 -4.82
CA GLY A 227 -4.65 21.63 -3.94
C GLY A 227 -3.69 20.59 -4.51
N ALA A 228 -4.23 19.52 -5.10
CA ALA A 228 -3.43 18.49 -5.76
C ALA A 228 -2.74 19.00 -7.04
N ALA A 229 -3.41 19.84 -7.84
CA ALA A 229 -2.82 20.45 -9.03
C ALA A 229 -1.69 21.43 -8.70
N LEU A 230 -1.82 22.19 -7.61
CA LEU A 230 -0.77 23.09 -7.11
C LEU A 230 0.48 22.34 -6.64
N LEU A 231 0.32 21.22 -5.93
CA LEU A 231 1.46 20.38 -5.56
C LEU A 231 2.19 19.78 -6.76
N ARG A 232 1.45 19.47 -7.83
CA ARG A 232 2.02 18.99 -9.11
C ARG A 232 2.61 20.11 -9.97
N GLY A 233 2.59 21.37 -9.54
CA GLY A 233 3.18 22.50 -10.28
C GLY A 233 2.40 22.93 -11.52
N GLY A 234 1.11 22.58 -11.64
CA GLY A 234 0.28 22.96 -12.79
C GLY A 234 0.69 22.32 -14.13
N HIS A 235 1.58 21.32 -14.12
CA HIS A 235 1.97 20.63 -15.35
C HIS A 235 0.78 19.81 -15.87
N ARG A 236 0.17 20.24 -16.98
CA ARG A 236 -0.56 19.34 -17.86
C ARG A 236 0.42 18.24 -18.27
N THR A 237 0.20 17.02 -17.81
CA THR A 237 0.96 15.86 -18.28
C THR A 237 0.82 15.81 -19.81
N PRO A 238 1.90 15.74 -20.60
CA PRO A 238 1.78 15.58 -22.04
C PRO A 238 1.07 14.25 -22.31
N GLN A 239 -0.09 14.32 -22.94
CA GLN A 239 -0.76 13.14 -23.49
C GLN A 239 0.20 12.50 -24.50
N PRO A 240 0.48 11.18 -24.41
CA PRO A 240 1.33 10.52 -25.39
C PRO A 240 0.67 10.71 -26.76
N ARG A 241 1.33 11.47 -27.64
CA ARG A 241 0.93 11.60 -29.03
C ARG A 241 0.99 10.21 -29.65
N SER A 242 -0.17 9.63 -29.90
CA SER A 242 -0.33 8.49 -30.80
C SER A 242 0.40 8.84 -32.10
N LYS A 243 1.52 8.15 -32.36
CA LYS A 243 2.13 8.16 -33.68
C LYS A 243 1.20 7.38 -34.59
N ALA A 244 0.27 8.07 -35.24
CA ALA A 244 -0.32 7.59 -36.47
C ALA A 244 0.84 7.28 -37.43
N ARG A 245 1.04 6.00 -37.73
CA ARG A 245 1.90 5.55 -38.82
C ARG A 245 1.32 6.14 -40.10
N SER A 246 1.93 7.21 -40.60
CA SER A 246 1.78 7.64 -41.98
C SER A 246 2.54 6.62 -42.84
N ALA A 247 1.81 5.69 -43.45
CA ALA A 247 2.32 4.89 -44.54
C ALA A 247 2.27 5.74 -45.81
N VAL A 248 3.45 6.12 -46.31
CA VAL A 248 3.61 6.66 -47.67
C VAL A 248 3.58 5.46 -48.62
N PRO A 249 2.77 5.46 -49.69
CA PRO A 249 2.84 4.40 -50.70
C PRO A 249 4.00 4.68 -51.66
N GLU A 250 4.91 3.72 -51.78
CA GLU A 250 5.99 3.73 -52.75
C GLU A 250 5.40 3.43 -54.15
N ARG A 251 5.42 4.44 -55.02
CA ARG A 251 5.13 4.28 -56.45
C ARG A 251 6.38 3.74 -57.14
N ALA A 252 6.34 2.50 -57.60
CA ALA A 252 7.25 2.01 -58.64
C ALA A 252 6.53 2.05 -60.00
N GLN A 253 6.97 2.95 -60.88
CA GLN A 253 6.69 2.91 -62.31
C GLN A 253 7.98 2.55 -63.06
N GLY A 254 7.88 1.61 -63.99
CA GLY A 254 8.50 1.76 -65.32
C GLY A 254 9.59 0.77 -65.74
N GLY A 255 9.28 -0.01 -66.79
CA GLY A 255 10.24 -0.65 -67.73
C GLY A 255 10.00 -2.14 -67.92
N HIS A 256 9.04 -2.61 -68.73
CA HIS A 256 9.08 -2.88 -70.19
C HIS A 256 10.28 -3.77 -70.61
N VAL A 257 10.10 -4.96 -71.21
CA VAL A 257 9.81 -5.25 -72.65
C VAL A 257 9.40 -6.74 -72.79
N PRO A 258 8.66 -7.16 -73.85
CA PRO A 258 7.87 -8.40 -73.90
C PRO A 258 8.51 -9.55 -74.71
N GLY A 259 7.99 -10.77 -74.60
CA GLY A 259 8.41 -11.87 -75.48
C GLY A 259 7.79 -13.25 -75.25
N ARG A 260 6.68 -13.50 -75.97
CA ARG A 260 6.28 -14.76 -76.66
C ARG A 260 5.81 -16.04 -75.91
N SER A 261 4.65 -16.49 -76.42
CA SER A 261 4.22 -17.86 -76.83
C SER A 261 3.55 -18.84 -75.84
N THR A 262 2.20 -18.85 -75.91
CA THR A 262 1.26 -19.98 -76.17
C THR A 262 1.15 -21.19 -75.19
N PRO A 263 0.06 -22.00 -75.23
CA PRO A 263 -0.69 -22.37 -74.01
C PRO A 263 -0.88 -23.90 -73.79
N ALA A 264 -1.62 -24.22 -72.71
CA ALA A 264 -2.39 -25.45 -72.45
C ALA A 264 -1.62 -26.76 -72.10
N ALA A 265 -1.91 -27.34 -70.93
CA ALA A 265 -2.84 -28.48 -70.78
C ALA A 265 -2.71 -29.16 -69.39
N MET A 266 -3.90 -29.55 -68.87
CA MET A 266 -4.22 -30.52 -67.80
C MET A 266 -3.83 -30.24 -66.35
#